data_AF-A0A2R6PF40-F1
#
_entry.id   AF-A0A2R6PF40-F1
#
_cell.length_a   1.000
_cell.length_b   1.000
_cell.length_c   1.000
_cell.angle_alpha   90.00
_cell.angle_beta   90.00
_cell.angle_gamma   90.00
#
_symmetry.space_group_name_H-M   'P 1'
#
loop_
_entity.id
_entity.type
_entity.pdbx_description
1 polymer ?
#
loop_
_entity_poly.entity_id
_entity_poly.type
_entity_poly.pdbx_seq_one_letter_code
_entity_poly.pdbx_strand_id
1 'polypeptide(L)'
;MSTGVLIAEERKPAAASRGVVPVHEQTAKSVKQPSQKKDVPPVGPSIAASEKKGGDRPPEKDRKKDAPPPRMQFDDKNRVEKAKRRAVVKKTEARNRVELFRHLPQYDHGTQLPDLEAKFFQLDLMHPAVYKVGLQYLAEDVFGGNAPCVAMLQAFREAIKDYCTPAEKTLARDLTAKINSYVSFFIECRPLSISWGNAISFRKARISKLRLNLSESDAKATPCSEIDRFINEKIVLADKVIARHAVAKIREGDVLLTYGSSFVVEMILLYVHELGKQFRVVIVDSRPKL
;
A
#
# COMPACT_ATOMS: atom_id res chain seq x y z
N MET A 1 -1.25 12.90 -62.38
CA MET A 1 -2.24 11.83 -62.61
C MET A 1 -2.73 11.42 -61.22
N SER A 2 -3.62 12.14 -60.54
CA SER A 2 -5.05 12.46 -60.82
C SER A 2 -5.90 11.23 -61.11
N THR A 3 -6.65 10.81 -60.08
CA THR A 3 -8.04 10.26 -60.08
C THR A 3 -8.35 9.90 -58.60
N GLY A 4 -9.26 10.50 -57.84
CA GLY A 4 -10.36 11.41 -58.16
C GLY A 4 -11.63 10.66 -58.54
N VAL A 5 -12.44 10.23 -57.55
CA VAL A 5 -13.90 10.02 -57.71
C VAL A 5 -14.62 10.48 -56.43
N LEU A 6 -15.26 11.64 -56.58
CA LEU A 6 -16.40 12.19 -55.83
C LEU A 6 -17.68 11.69 -56.49
N ILE A 7 -18.73 11.34 -55.72
CA ILE A 7 -20.19 11.62 -55.95
C ILE A 7 -20.90 11.30 -54.61
N ALA A 8 -21.95 11.95 -54.10
CA ALA A 8 -22.45 13.32 -54.09
C ALA A 8 -23.60 13.35 -53.05
N GLU A 9 -23.83 14.54 -52.52
CA GLU A 9 -24.82 14.98 -51.54
C GLU A 9 -26.25 14.99 -52.11
N GLU A 10 -27.27 14.81 -51.27
CA GLU A 10 -28.57 15.43 -51.51
C GLU A 10 -29.25 15.88 -50.20
N ARG A 11 -29.73 17.13 -50.22
CA ARG A 11 -30.30 17.91 -49.10
C ARG A 11 -31.82 18.03 -49.24
N LYS A 12 -32.53 17.89 -48.10
CA LYS A 12 -33.64 18.71 -47.54
C LYS A 12 -34.85 19.13 -48.43
N PRO A 13 -36.07 19.26 -47.82
CA PRO A 13 -36.41 20.56 -47.23
C PRO A 13 -37.22 20.50 -45.91
N ALA A 14 -37.33 21.68 -45.28
CA ALA A 14 -38.05 21.98 -44.05
C ALA A 14 -39.49 22.45 -44.32
N ALA A 15 -40.39 22.31 -43.34
CA ALA A 15 -41.52 23.21 -43.15
C ALA A 15 -41.96 23.23 -41.68
N ALA A 16 -42.20 24.44 -41.17
CA ALA A 16 -42.67 24.77 -39.84
C ALA A 16 -44.18 25.13 -39.89
N SER A 17 -44.90 24.95 -38.78
CA SER A 17 -45.86 25.96 -38.27
C SER A 17 -46.59 25.53 -36.99
N ARG A 18 -46.56 26.42 -35.98
CA ARG A 18 -47.64 26.88 -35.07
C ARG A 18 -48.40 25.82 -34.23
N GLY A 19 -48.65 25.97 -32.93
CA GLY A 19 -48.47 27.08 -31.98
C GLY A 19 -49.26 26.80 -30.69
N VAL A 20 -49.22 27.78 -29.78
CA VAL A 20 -50.10 28.05 -28.61
C VAL A 20 -49.58 27.62 -27.22
N VAL A 21 -49.33 28.67 -26.43
CA VAL A 21 -49.16 28.76 -24.96
C VAL A 21 -50.53 29.20 -24.37
N PRO A 22 -50.84 28.95 -23.08
CA PRO A 22 -50.78 30.01 -22.04
C PRO A 22 -50.18 29.47 -20.72
N VAL A 23 -49.28 30.12 -19.97
CA VAL A 23 -49.26 31.40 -19.20
C VAL A 23 -50.28 31.48 -18.06
N HIS A 24 -49.78 31.42 -16.81
CA HIS A 24 -50.00 32.25 -15.60
C HIS A 24 -49.65 31.40 -14.36
N GLU A 25 -49.08 31.86 -13.24
CA GLU A 25 -48.33 33.06 -12.83
C GLU A 25 -47.84 32.80 -11.38
N GLN A 26 -46.68 33.40 -11.05
CA GLN A 26 -46.28 34.07 -9.79
C GLN A 26 -46.74 33.57 -8.40
N THR A 27 -45.84 33.42 -7.42
CA THR A 27 -45.32 34.53 -6.57
C THR A 27 -44.14 33.96 -5.72
N ALA A 28 -42.92 34.52 -5.66
CA ALA A 28 -42.42 35.80 -5.14
C ALA A 28 -42.39 35.95 -3.60
N LYS A 29 -41.17 35.88 -3.01
CA LYS A 29 -40.55 36.78 -1.98
C LYS A 29 -39.47 35.99 -1.19
N SER A 30 -38.17 36.27 -1.26
CA SER A 30 -37.36 37.48 -0.95
C SER A 30 -36.64 37.43 0.42
N VAL A 31 -35.33 37.19 0.35
CA VAL A 31 -34.21 38.01 0.87
C VAL A 31 -34.17 38.41 2.36
N LYS A 32 -33.06 38.09 3.05
CA LYS A 32 -32.12 39.05 3.69
C LYS A 32 -31.00 38.35 4.51
N GLN A 33 -29.75 38.58 4.11
CA GLN A 33 -28.60 38.87 4.98
C GLN A 33 -28.49 40.42 5.07
N PRO A 34 -27.83 41.06 6.07
CA PRO A 34 -26.34 41.11 6.08
C PRO A 34 -25.61 41.41 7.43
N SER A 35 -24.31 41.02 7.46
CA SER A 35 -23.09 41.80 7.84
C SER A 35 -22.63 42.16 9.28
N GLN A 36 -21.34 41.79 9.54
CA GLN A 36 -20.19 42.53 10.15
C GLN A 36 -20.17 42.79 11.69
N LYS A 37 -19.06 42.85 12.46
CA LYS A 37 -17.58 42.92 12.28
C LYS A 37 -16.86 42.77 13.67
N LYS A 38 -15.58 42.34 13.67
CA LYS A 38 -14.43 42.70 14.59
C LYS A 38 -14.52 42.30 16.10
N ASP A 39 -13.47 42.03 16.90
CA ASP A 39 -11.99 42.16 16.87
C ASP A 39 -11.36 41.11 17.85
N VAL A 40 -10.04 40.89 17.78
CA VAL A 40 -9.22 39.94 18.58
C VAL A 40 -8.61 40.65 19.84
N PRO A 41 -7.77 39.99 20.68
CA PRO A 41 -7.99 39.38 22.01
C PRO A 41 -7.44 40.26 23.18
N PRO A 42 -7.41 39.78 24.46
CA PRO A 42 -6.12 39.26 24.96
C PRO A 42 -6.17 38.18 26.09
N VAL A 43 -5.11 37.36 26.10
CA VAL A 43 -4.26 36.95 27.24
C VAL A 43 -4.88 36.28 28.48
N GLY A 44 -4.49 35.01 28.68
CA GLY A 44 -3.76 34.59 29.89
C GLY A 44 -4.54 34.06 31.09
N PRO A 45 -3.87 33.36 32.02
CA PRO A 45 -4.27 32.01 32.44
C PRO A 45 -4.60 31.89 33.93
N SER A 46 -5.33 30.84 34.35
CA SER A 46 -5.10 30.17 35.64
C SER A 46 -5.92 28.88 35.82
N ILE A 47 -5.16 27.78 35.93
CA ILE A 47 -5.20 26.72 36.94
C ILE A 47 -6.39 26.78 37.93
N ALA A 48 -7.18 25.70 38.00
CA ALA A 48 -7.53 25.01 39.25
C ALA A 48 -8.28 23.71 38.98
N ALA A 49 -7.83 22.67 39.68
CA ALA A 49 -8.36 21.31 39.65
C ALA A 49 -9.79 21.21 40.20
N SER A 50 -10.52 20.19 39.75
CA SER A 50 -11.50 19.51 40.61
C SER A 50 -11.75 18.08 40.12
N GLU A 51 -11.23 17.13 40.89
CA GLU A 51 -11.70 15.75 40.91
C GLU A 51 -13.06 15.69 41.59
N LYS A 52 -14.07 15.07 40.96
CA LYS A 52 -14.75 13.88 41.51
C LYS A 52 -15.95 13.46 40.64
N LYS A 53 -16.11 12.15 40.66
CA LYS A 53 -17.36 11.36 40.64
C LYS A 53 -17.75 10.75 39.30
N GLY A 54 -17.47 9.44 39.23
CA GLY A 54 -18.02 8.53 38.25
C GLY A 54 -19.53 8.36 38.38
N GLY A 55 -20.11 7.91 37.27
CA GLY A 55 -21.46 7.44 37.11
C GLY A 55 -21.56 6.72 35.78
N ASP A 56 -21.96 5.45 35.83
CA ASP A 56 -22.01 4.44 34.76
C ASP A 56 -22.48 4.93 33.39
N ARG A 57 -21.78 4.48 32.34
CA ARG A 57 -22.32 4.30 30.99
C ARG A 57 -21.94 2.90 30.46
N PRO A 58 -22.89 2.18 29.83
CA PRO A 58 -22.70 0.81 29.38
C PRO A 58 -21.66 0.71 28.25
N PRO A 59 -20.97 -0.45 28.05
CA PRO A 59 -19.92 -0.55 27.04
C PRO A 59 -20.55 -0.56 25.65
N GLU A 60 -20.53 0.61 25.02
CA GLU A 60 -20.83 0.76 23.60
C GLU A 60 -19.73 0.07 22.79
N LYS A 61 -20.13 -0.67 21.75
CA LYS A 61 -19.26 -1.43 20.85
C LYS A 61 -18.22 -0.49 20.19
N ASP A 62 -17.08 -0.32 20.83
CA ASP A 62 -15.99 0.46 20.25
C ASP A 62 -15.26 -0.32 19.14
N ARG A 63 -15.60 0.08 17.91
CA ARG A 63 -14.66 0.47 16.86
C ARG A 63 -13.38 -0.38 16.78
N LYS A 64 -13.51 -1.56 16.17
CA LYS A 64 -12.39 -2.21 15.46
C LYS A 64 -12.01 -1.38 14.22
N LYS A 65 -11.32 -0.26 14.42
CA LYS A 65 -10.60 0.44 13.35
C LYS A 65 -9.17 0.71 13.84
N ASP A 66 -8.23 0.38 12.96
CA ASP A 66 -6.77 0.52 13.12
C ASP A 66 -6.03 -0.48 14.02
N ALA A 67 -6.47 -1.74 14.03
CA ALA A 67 -5.51 -2.82 14.26
C ALA A 67 -4.72 -3.06 12.96
N PRO A 68 -3.37 -3.14 12.99
CA PRO A 68 -2.61 -3.63 11.84
C PRO A 68 -3.21 -4.98 11.39
N PRO A 69 -3.16 -5.32 10.08
CA PRO A 69 -3.72 -6.58 9.60
C PRO A 69 -3.24 -7.69 10.54
N PRO A 70 -4.16 -8.46 11.16
CA PRO A 70 -3.79 -9.33 12.27
C PRO A 70 -2.70 -10.25 11.78
N ARG A 71 -1.49 -10.03 12.31
CA ARG A 71 -0.35 -10.91 12.08
C ARG A 71 -0.87 -12.31 12.40
N MET A 72 -0.68 -13.25 11.48
CA MET A 72 -1.24 -14.59 11.64
C MET A 72 -0.70 -15.15 12.97
N GLN A 73 -1.58 -15.22 13.96
CA GLN A 73 -1.25 -15.74 15.27
C GLN A 73 -1.46 -17.24 15.20
N PHE A 74 -0.36 -17.95 15.08
CA PHE A 74 -0.35 -19.39 14.85
C PHE A 74 -0.79 -20.18 16.09
N ASP A 75 -0.86 -19.54 17.26
CA ASP A 75 -1.42 -20.11 18.49
C ASP A 75 -2.96 -20.25 18.45
N ASP A 76 -3.63 -19.41 17.66
CA ASP A 76 -5.10 -19.43 17.53
C ASP A 76 -5.51 -20.45 16.47
N LYS A 77 -5.86 -21.66 16.93
CA LYS A 77 -6.30 -22.79 16.09
C LYS A 77 -7.39 -22.39 15.09
N ASN A 78 -8.34 -21.55 15.49
CA ASN A 78 -9.45 -21.14 14.62
C ASN A 78 -8.96 -20.24 13.48
N ARG A 79 -7.98 -19.37 13.75
CA ARG A 79 -7.38 -18.51 12.73
C ARG A 79 -6.53 -19.31 11.75
N VAL A 80 -5.75 -20.27 12.25
CA VAL A 80 -4.92 -21.15 11.42
C VAL A 80 -5.79 -21.98 10.49
N GLU A 81 -6.84 -22.63 10.99
CA GLU A 81 -7.76 -23.42 10.16
C GLU A 81 -8.46 -22.56 9.10
N LYS A 82 -8.88 -21.35 9.49
CA LYS A 82 -9.47 -20.38 8.54
C LYS A 82 -8.48 -19.95 7.46
N ALA A 83 -7.21 -19.77 7.79
CA ALA A 83 -6.16 -19.44 6.83
C ALA A 83 -5.86 -20.63 5.90
N LYS A 84 -5.76 -21.85 6.44
CA LYS A 84 -5.57 -23.08 5.65
C LYS A 84 -6.69 -23.30 4.63
N ARG A 85 -7.95 -23.08 5.02
CA ARG A 85 -9.09 -23.16 4.10
C ARG A 85 -9.08 -22.13 2.98
N ARG A 86 -8.39 -21.01 3.16
CA ARG A 86 -8.30 -19.90 2.19
C ARG A 86 -7.04 -19.97 1.34
N ALA A 87 -6.11 -20.87 1.65
CA ALA A 87 -4.84 -20.97 0.96
C ALA A 87 -5.04 -21.54 -0.46
N VAL A 88 -4.40 -20.92 -1.45
CA VAL A 88 -4.38 -21.40 -2.84
C VAL A 88 -3.49 -22.64 -2.98
N VAL A 89 -2.44 -22.74 -2.14
CA VAL A 89 -1.52 -23.88 -2.12
C VAL A 89 -1.61 -24.63 -0.79
N LYS A 90 -1.75 -25.97 -0.87
CA LYS A 90 -1.60 -26.85 0.29
C LYS A 90 -0.12 -26.93 0.64
N LYS A 91 0.28 -26.24 1.70
CA LYS A 91 1.65 -26.32 2.22
C LYS A 91 1.83 -27.61 3.02
N THR A 92 2.81 -28.42 2.64
CA THR A 92 3.21 -29.59 3.42
C THR A 92 3.91 -29.13 4.68
N GLU A 93 3.34 -29.48 5.83
CA GLU A 93 3.93 -29.21 7.14
C GLU A 93 5.16 -30.09 7.35
N ALA A 94 6.25 -29.51 7.86
CA ALA A 94 7.47 -30.25 8.15
C ALA A 94 7.18 -31.39 9.14
N ARG A 95 7.63 -32.61 8.81
CA ARG A 95 7.37 -33.82 9.62
C ARG A 95 8.06 -33.78 10.99
N ASN A 96 9.29 -33.26 11.02
CA ASN A 96 10.12 -33.19 12.23
C ASN A 96 10.07 -31.77 12.81
N ARG A 97 9.11 -31.52 13.70
CA ARG A 97 8.96 -30.20 14.33
C ARG A 97 9.72 -30.13 15.64
N VAL A 98 10.49 -29.07 15.81
CA VAL A 98 11.13 -28.76 17.10
C VAL A 98 10.07 -28.30 18.10
N GLU A 99 10.08 -28.87 19.31
CA GLU A 99 9.06 -28.66 20.34
C GLU A 99 8.88 -27.18 20.72
N LEU A 100 9.98 -26.48 20.97
CA LEU A 100 9.99 -25.05 21.31
C LEU A 100 9.38 -24.16 20.22
N PHE A 101 9.40 -24.60 18.96
CA PHE A 101 8.93 -23.83 17.80
C PHE A 101 7.63 -24.37 17.20
N ARG A 102 6.88 -25.21 17.93
CA ARG A 102 5.59 -25.76 17.44
C ARG A 102 4.55 -24.69 17.13
N HIS A 103 4.64 -23.54 17.80
CA HIS A 103 3.79 -22.39 17.54
C HIS A 103 4.15 -21.65 16.24
N LEU A 104 5.31 -21.92 15.63
CA LEU A 104 5.70 -21.31 14.36
C LEU A 104 5.38 -22.25 13.19
N PRO A 105 4.94 -21.69 12.04
CA PRO A 105 4.73 -22.48 10.85
C PRO A 105 6.06 -23.01 10.32
N GLN A 106 6.19 -24.33 10.26
CA GLN A 106 7.32 -25.03 9.66
C GLN A 106 6.80 -25.76 8.42
N TYR A 107 7.23 -25.31 7.25
CA TYR A 107 6.84 -25.87 5.96
C TYR A 107 8.07 -26.39 5.23
N ASP A 108 7.91 -27.49 4.50
CA ASP A 108 8.94 -27.93 3.57
C ASP A 108 8.98 -26.98 2.37
N HIS A 109 10.15 -26.40 2.10
CA HIS A 109 10.35 -25.38 1.07
C HIS A 109 10.36 -25.93 -0.36
N GLY A 110 10.44 -27.25 -0.55
CA GLY A 110 10.75 -27.88 -1.83
C GLY A 110 9.64 -27.90 -2.88
N THR A 111 8.36 -27.90 -2.50
CA THR A 111 7.24 -28.06 -3.47
C THR A 111 6.45 -26.78 -3.74
N GLN A 112 6.59 -25.75 -2.90
CA GLN A 112 5.72 -24.56 -2.97
C GLN A 112 5.89 -23.77 -4.27
N LEU A 113 7.11 -23.66 -4.80
CA LEU A 113 7.39 -22.86 -5.99
C LEU A 113 6.86 -23.55 -7.27
N PRO A 114 7.16 -24.83 -7.54
CA PRO A 114 6.53 -25.56 -8.65
C PRO A 114 5.00 -25.61 -8.56
N ASP A 115 4.43 -25.80 -7.37
CA ASP A 115 2.97 -25.86 -7.16
C ASP A 115 2.29 -24.52 -7.48
N LEU A 116 2.97 -23.41 -7.19
CA LEU A 116 2.44 -22.07 -7.46
C LEU A 116 2.57 -21.70 -8.94
N GLU A 117 3.69 -22.07 -9.57
CA GLU A 117 3.95 -21.92 -11.01
C GLU A 117 2.93 -22.70 -11.84
N ALA A 118 2.65 -23.96 -11.48
CA ALA A 118 1.66 -24.79 -12.15
C ALA A 118 0.23 -24.21 -12.07
N LYS A 119 -0.04 -23.39 -11.05
CA LYS A 119 -1.34 -22.74 -10.82
C LYS A 119 -1.43 -21.33 -11.43
N PHE A 120 -0.43 -20.88 -12.17
CA PHE A 120 -0.43 -19.56 -12.81
C PHE A 120 -1.72 -19.29 -13.60
N PHE A 121 -2.13 -20.24 -14.44
CA PHE A 121 -3.36 -20.17 -15.25
C PHE A 121 -4.66 -20.44 -14.47
N GLN A 122 -4.58 -20.83 -13.20
CA GLN A 122 -5.75 -20.98 -12.31
C GLN A 122 -5.94 -19.74 -11.43
N LEU A 123 -4.94 -18.87 -11.39
CA LEU A 123 -4.93 -17.58 -10.72
C LEU A 123 -5.30 -16.45 -11.68
N ASP A 124 -6.31 -16.65 -12.54
CA ASP A 124 -6.80 -15.65 -13.53
C ASP A 124 -7.18 -14.29 -12.90
N LEU A 125 -7.29 -14.24 -11.57
CA LEU A 125 -7.57 -13.03 -10.81
C LEU A 125 -6.31 -12.28 -10.34
N MET A 126 -5.10 -12.81 -10.53
CA MET A 126 -3.86 -12.16 -10.10
C MET A 126 -3.23 -11.31 -11.20
N HIS A 127 -2.79 -10.11 -10.83
CA HIS A 127 -2.10 -9.24 -11.76
C HIS A 127 -0.69 -9.79 -12.05
N PRO A 128 -0.21 -9.84 -13.32
CA PRO A 128 1.09 -10.41 -13.66
C PRO A 128 2.26 -9.78 -12.88
N ALA A 129 2.24 -8.46 -12.65
CA ALA A 129 3.27 -7.79 -11.86
C ALA A 129 3.29 -8.25 -10.38
N VAL A 130 2.12 -8.50 -9.80
CA VAL A 130 2.00 -9.00 -8.42
C VAL A 130 2.50 -10.44 -8.34
N TYR A 131 2.10 -11.27 -9.32
CA TYR A 131 2.52 -12.65 -9.39
C TYR A 131 4.05 -12.78 -9.53
N LYS A 132 4.66 -12.00 -10.43
CA LYS A 132 6.11 -11.93 -10.60
C LYS A 132 6.84 -11.62 -9.29
N VAL A 133 6.42 -10.57 -8.58
CA VAL A 133 7.04 -10.22 -7.28
C VAL A 133 6.84 -11.32 -6.24
N GLY A 134 5.70 -12.01 -6.24
CA GLY A 134 5.46 -13.12 -5.32
C GLY A 134 6.35 -14.31 -5.58
N LEU A 135 6.55 -14.68 -6.85
CA LEU A 135 7.52 -15.71 -7.23
C LEU A 135 8.94 -15.30 -6.84
N GLN A 136 9.37 -14.07 -7.14
CA GLN A 136 10.69 -13.59 -6.73
C GLN A 136 10.87 -13.58 -5.21
N TYR A 137 9.81 -13.27 -4.46
CA TYR A 137 9.82 -13.31 -3.01
C TYR A 137 9.90 -14.75 -2.46
N LEU A 138 9.25 -15.70 -3.12
CA LEU A 138 9.32 -17.12 -2.77
C LEU A 138 10.68 -17.72 -3.11
N ALA A 139 11.15 -17.45 -4.34
CA ALA A 139 12.39 -17.88 -4.96
C ALA A 139 13.63 -17.25 -4.33
N GLU A 140 13.46 -16.30 -3.42
CA GLU A 140 14.61 -15.68 -2.76
C GLU A 140 15.49 -14.89 -3.74
N ASP A 141 14.89 -14.29 -4.76
CA ASP A 141 15.62 -13.53 -5.79
C ASP A 141 15.68 -12.04 -5.46
N VAL A 142 14.65 -11.52 -4.76
CA VAL A 142 14.61 -10.12 -4.30
C VAL A 142 14.91 -10.08 -2.81
N PHE A 143 16.16 -9.77 -2.49
CA PHE A 143 16.65 -9.63 -1.12
C PHE A 143 17.35 -8.30 -0.87
N GLY A 144 17.53 -7.99 0.41
CA GLY A 144 18.33 -6.85 0.86
C GLY A 144 17.48 -5.62 1.18
N GLY A 145 17.64 -5.12 2.41
CA GLY A 145 17.07 -3.85 2.87
C GLY A 145 15.59 -3.66 2.53
N ASN A 146 15.30 -2.56 1.84
CA ASN A 146 13.94 -2.14 1.48
C ASN A 146 13.49 -2.59 0.08
N ALA A 147 14.36 -3.25 -0.70
CA ALA A 147 14.08 -3.62 -2.09
C ALA A 147 12.81 -4.48 -2.27
N PRO A 148 12.54 -5.50 -1.43
CA PRO A 148 11.29 -6.26 -1.54
C PRO A 148 10.05 -5.37 -1.37
N CYS A 149 10.10 -4.40 -0.45
CA CYS A 149 8.98 -3.49 -0.19
C CYS A 149 8.73 -2.55 -1.37
N VAL A 150 9.80 -2.05 -1.98
CA VAL A 150 9.74 -1.23 -3.20
C VAL A 150 9.13 -2.03 -4.36
N ALA A 151 9.56 -3.28 -4.57
CA ALA A 151 9.03 -4.15 -5.61
C ALA A 151 7.52 -4.41 -5.43
N MET A 152 7.07 -4.69 -4.20
CA MET A 152 5.65 -4.83 -3.88
C MET A 152 4.87 -3.55 -4.22
N LEU A 153 5.37 -2.39 -3.81
CA LEU A 153 4.72 -1.11 -4.06
C LEU A 153 4.61 -0.81 -5.57
N GLN A 154 5.66 -1.09 -6.33
CA GLN A 154 5.66 -0.96 -7.80
C GLN A 154 4.66 -1.94 -8.44
N ALA A 155 4.58 -3.19 -7.97
CA ALA A 155 3.59 -4.14 -8.46
C ALA A 155 2.15 -3.69 -8.17
N PHE A 156 1.89 -3.10 -7.00
CA PHE A 156 0.59 -2.49 -6.71
C PHE A 156 0.29 -1.30 -7.60
N ARG A 157 1.27 -0.47 -7.91
CA ARG A 157 1.09 0.66 -8.83
C ARG A 157 0.65 0.18 -10.21
N GLU A 158 1.34 -0.78 -10.80
CA GLU A 158 0.94 -1.33 -12.11
C GLU A 158 -0.43 -1.99 -12.04
N ALA A 159 -0.69 -2.80 -10.99
CA ALA A 159 -1.99 -3.42 -10.80
C ALA A 159 -3.15 -2.43 -10.58
N ILE A 160 -2.88 -1.24 -10.02
CA ILE A 160 -3.87 -0.18 -9.86
C ILE A 160 -4.13 0.50 -11.20
N LYS A 161 -3.11 0.74 -12.03
CA LYS A 161 -3.30 1.37 -13.35
C LYS A 161 -4.20 0.53 -14.24
N ASP A 162 -3.94 -0.78 -14.28
CA ASP A 162 -4.64 -1.74 -15.14
C ASP A 162 -6.00 -2.17 -14.55
N TYR A 163 -6.34 -1.70 -13.36
CA TYR A 163 -7.61 -2.00 -12.71
C TYR A 163 -8.77 -1.26 -13.37
N CYS A 164 -9.87 -1.97 -13.62
CA CYS A 164 -11.16 -1.40 -14.04
C CYS A 164 -12.24 -1.71 -13.00
N THR A 165 -13.06 -0.71 -12.67
CA THR A 165 -14.14 -0.89 -11.69
C THR A 165 -15.35 -1.57 -12.34
N PRO A 166 -15.90 -2.65 -11.75
CA PRO A 166 -17.17 -3.21 -12.20
C PRO A 166 -18.31 -2.19 -12.02
N ALA A 167 -19.27 -2.17 -12.96
CA ALA A 167 -20.33 -1.16 -13.02
C ALA A 167 -21.17 -1.00 -11.73
N GLU A 168 -21.30 -2.07 -10.95
CA GLU A 168 -22.11 -2.11 -9.72
C GLU A 168 -21.34 -1.75 -8.44
N LYS A 169 -20.03 -1.48 -8.54
CA LYS A 169 -19.15 -1.35 -7.37
C LYS A 169 -18.48 0.01 -7.30
N THR A 170 -18.15 0.43 -6.08
CA THR A 170 -17.33 1.62 -5.84
C THR A 170 -15.84 1.26 -5.93
N LEU A 171 -15.08 2.07 -6.66
CA LEU A 171 -13.63 1.89 -6.85
C LEU A 171 -12.90 1.65 -5.52
N ALA A 172 -13.14 2.48 -4.51
CA ALA A 172 -12.45 2.38 -3.23
C ALA A 172 -12.67 1.03 -2.52
N ARG A 173 -13.90 0.51 -2.53
CA ARG A 173 -14.24 -0.75 -1.84
C ARG A 173 -13.68 -1.95 -2.59
N ASP A 174 -13.90 -2.00 -3.91
CA ASP A 174 -13.50 -3.16 -4.71
C ASP A 174 -11.98 -3.20 -4.92
N LEU A 175 -11.33 -2.06 -5.12
CA LEU A 175 -9.86 -1.98 -5.18
C LEU A 175 -9.21 -2.40 -3.86
N THR A 176 -9.80 -2.02 -2.72
CA THR A 176 -9.31 -2.49 -1.40
C THR A 176 -9.43 -4.00 -1.27
N ALA A 177 -10.55 -4.60 -1.72
CA ALA A 177 -10.72 -6.04 -1.75
C ALA A 177 -9.72 -6.73 -2.68
N LYS A 178 -9.47 -6.14 -3.86
CA LYS A 178 -8.46 -6.64 -4.81
C LYS A 178 -7.05 -6.62 -4.21
N ILE A 179 -6.65 -5.53 -3.57
CA ILE A 179 -5.35 -5.45 -2.88
C ILE A 179 -5.27 -6.47 -1.74
N ASN A 180 -6.36 -6.72 -1.01
CA ASN A 180 -6.37 -7.79 0.00
C ASN A 180 -6.07 -9.16 -0.62
N SER A 181 -6.59 -9.46 -1.82
CA SER A 181 -6.29 -10.71 -2.52
C SER A 181 -4.80 -10.82 -2.88
N TYR A 182 -4.18 -9.73 -3.34
CA TYR A 182 -2.74 -9.68 -3.61
C TYR A 182 -1.90 -9.87 -2.34
N VAL A 183 -2.32 -9.26 -1.23
CA VAL A 183 -1.65 -9.42 0.07
C VAL A 183 -1.75 -10.86 0.57
N SER A 184 -2.91 -11.51 0.40
CA SER A 184 -3.08 -12.93 0.73
C SER A 184 -2.12 -13.81 -0.08
N PHE A 185 -2.00 -13.55 -1.39
CA PHE A 185 -1.02 -14.25 -2.24
C PHE A 185 0.42 -14.05 -1.76
N PHE A 186 0.84 -12.83 -1.39
CA PHE A 186 2.18 -12.62 -0.85
C PHE A 186 2.43 -13.35 0.47
N ILE A 187 1.43 -13.41 1.37
CA ILE A 187 1.52 -14.19 2.62
C ILE A 187 1.68 -15.69 2.32
N GLU A 188 1.03 -16.18 1.27
CA GLU A 188 1.21 -17.56 0.79
C GLU A 188 2.59 -17.79 0.20
N CYS A 189 3.20 -16.80 -0.45
CA CYS A 189 4.59 -16.89 -0.86
C CYS A 189 5.50 -16.98 0.39
N ARG A 190 5.49 -15.95 1.25
CA ARG A 190 6.23 -15.93 2.53
C ARG A 190 5.60 -14.97 3.55
N PRO A 191 5.85 -15.17 4.86
CA PRO A 191 5.41 -14.22 5.89
C PRO A 191 5.96 -12.81 5.65
N LEU A 192 5.06 -11.82 5.58
CA LEU A 192 5.42 -10.43 5.30
C LEU A 192 6.31 -9.82 6.38
N SER A 193 7.25 -8.99 5.95
CA SER A 193 8.05 -8.15 6.85
C SER A 193 7.23 -6.99 7.41
N ILE A 194 7.73 -6.37 8.49
CA ILE A 194 7.08 -5.21 9.12
C ILE A 194 6.95 -4.04 8.14
N SER A 195 7.99 -3.80 7.33
CA SER A 195 8.00 -2.74 6.31
C SER A 195 6.85 -2.92 5.31
N TRP A 196 6.63 -4.14 4.82
CA TRP A 196 5.51 -4.45 3.92
C TRP A 196 4.16 -4.22 4.60
N GLY A 197 3.99 -4.71 5.84
CA GLY A 197 2.76 -4.53 6.61
C GLY A 197 2.39 -3.05 6.81
N ASN A 198 3.38 -2.21 7.12
CA ASN A 198 3.19 -0.77 7.27
C ASN A 198 2.84 -0.10 5.95
N ALA A 199 3.54 -0.44 4.85
CA ALA A 199 3.26 0.09 3.52
C ALA A 199 1.85 -0.30 3.02
N ILE A 200 1.43 -1.55 3.23
CA ILE A 200 0.08 -2.03 2.91
C ILE A 200 -0.97 -1.27 3.72
N SER A 201 -0.75 -1.07 5.01
CA SER A 201 -1.68 -0.36 5.89
C SER A 201 -1.83 1.10 5.46
N PHE A 202 -0.71 1.77 5.17
CA PHE A 202 -0.69 3.12 4.60
C PHE A 202 -1.48 3.19 3.30
N ARG A 203 -1.26 2.24 2.38
CA ARG A 203 -1.94 2.19 1.07
C ARG A 203 -3.45 2.03 1.24
N LYS A 204 -3.91 1.11 2.09
CA LYS A 204 -5.34 0.90 2.37
C LYS A 204 -6.00 2.15 2.93
N ALA A 205 -5.32 2.83 3.86
CA ALA A 205 -5.79 4.08 4.45
C ALA A 205 -5.89 5.23 3.42
N ARG A 206 -5.10 5.21 2.35
CA ARG A 206 -5.22 6.18 1.25
C ARG A 206 -6.35 5.85 0.29
N ILE A 207 -6.57 4.57 -0.02
CA ILE A 207 -7.66 4.14 -0.90
C ILE A 207 -9.03 4.42 -0.27
N SER A 208 -9.15 4.20 1.05
CA SER A 208 -10.40 4.49 1.77
C SER A 208 -10.79 5.98 1.77
N LYS A 209 -9.84 6.87 1.48
CA LYS A 209 -10.04 8.33 1.41
C LYS A 209 -10.23 8.86 -0.01
N LEU A 210 -10.36 8.00 -1.02
CA LEU A 210 -10.61 8.42 -2.39
C LEU A 210 -11.97 9.12 -2.50
N ARG A 211 -11.99 10.23 -3.24
CA ARG A 211 -13.21 11.00 -3.51
C ARG A 211 -14.07 10.26 -4.54
N LEU A 212 -15.38 10.22 -4.30
CA LEU A 212 -16.34 9.53 -5.17
C LEU A 212 -16.71 10.32 -6.43
N ASN A 213 -16.39 11.63 -6.47
CA ASN A 213 -16.82 12.53 -7.54
C ASN A 213 -15.78 12.69 -8.66
N LEU A 214 -14.72 11.87 -8.66
CA LEU A 214 -13.65 11.93 -9.65
C LEU A 214 -13.85 10.86 -10.71
N SER A 215 -13.33 11.10 -11.93
CA SER A 215 -13.22 10.06 -12.95
C SER A 215 -12.37 8.90 -12.42
N GLU A 216 -12.59 7.68 -12.92
CA GLU A 216 -11.78 6.52 -12.50
C GLU A 216 -10.29 6.77 -12.76
N SER A 217 -9.94 7.39 -13.90
CA SER A 217 -8.56 7.72 -14.24
C SER A 217 -7.92 8.63 -13.19
N ASP A 218 -8.59 9.73 -12.81
CA ASP A 218 -8.07 10.68 -11.82
C ASP A 218 -8.01 10.07 -10.42
N ALA A 219 -9.02 9.26 -10.09
CA ALA A 219 -9.09 8.54 -8.82
C ALA A 219 -8.00 7.46 -8.69
N LYS A 220 -7.48 6.90 -9.81
CA LYS A 220 -6.34 5.97 -9.85
C LYS A 220 -4.99 6.68 -9.89
N ALA A 221 -4.90 7.86 -10.51
CA ALA A 221 -3.68 8.65 -10.60
C ALA A 221 -3.14 9.05 -9.21
N THR A 222 -4.04 9.48 -8.31
CA THR A 222 -3.67 9.87 -6.94
C THR A 222 -3.03 8.71 -6.15
N PRO A 223 -3.62 7.50 -6.10
CA PRO A 223 -2.98 6.30 -5.58
C PRO A 223 -1.58 6.03 -6.13
N CYS A 224 -1.40 6.13 -7.44
CA CYS A 224 -0.13 5.81 -8.09
C CYS A 224 0.96 6.82 -7.72
N SER A 225 0.66 8.12 -7.74
CA SER A 225 1.63 9.15 -7.36
C SER A 225 1.99 9.09 -5.87
N GLU A 226 1.04 8.73 -5.01
CA GLU A 226 1.30 8.50 -3.58
C GLU A 226 2.25 7.32 -3.34
N ILE A 227 2.24 6.29 -4.20
CA ILE A 227 3.21 5.18 -4.12
C ILE A 227 4.61 5.69 -4.45
N ASP A 228 4.75 6.41 -5.57
CA ASP A 228 6.03 6.96 -6.00
C ASP A 228 6.60 7.92 -4.93
N ARG A 229 5.73 8.75 -4.35
CA ARG A 229 6.07 9.63 -3.22
C ARG A 229 6.49 8.86 -1.97
N PHE A 230 5.77 7.79 -1.61
CA PHE A 230 6.13 6.97 -0.46
C PHE A 230 7.52 6.34 -0.63
N ILE A 231 7.80 5.77 -1.80
CA ILE A 231 9.12 5.18 -2.10
C ILE A 231 10.21 6.25 -1.97
N ASN A 232 10.00 7.42 -2.57
CA ASN A 232 10.99 8.49 -2.51
C ASN A 232 11.20 9.01 -1.08
N GLU A 233 10.14 9.42 -0.40
CA GLU A 233 10.23 10.10 0.90
C GLU A 233 10.53 9.16 2.06
N LYS A 234 9.89 7.98 2.10
CA LYS A 234 9.94 7.06 3.25
C LYS A 234 11.03 6.01 3.16
N ILE A 235 11.61 5.81 1.98
CA ILE A 235 12.68 4.84 1.75
C ILE A 235 13.93 5.58 1.29
N VAL A 236 13.93 6.11 0.07
CA VAL A 236 15.16 6.64 -0.57
C VAL A 236 15.73 7.84 0.18
N LEU A 237 14.92 8.86 0.46
CA LEU A 237 15.38 10.04 1.18
C LEU A 237 15.71 9.74 2.64
N ALA A 238 14.94 8.86 3.28
CA ALA A 238 15.23 8.41 4.64
C ALA A 238 16.60 7.74 4.74
N ASP A 239 16.90 6.80 3.83
CA ASP A 239 18.20 6.11 3.81
C ASP A 239 19.36 7.08 3.56
N LYS A 240 19.20 8.06 2.66
CA LYS A 240 20.20 9.13 2.43
C LYS A 240 20.45 10.00 3.67
N VAL A 241 19.39 10.37 4.38
CA VAL A 241 19.49 11.17 5.61
C VAL A 241 20.16 10.37 6.72
N ILE A 242 19.79 9.10 6.89
CA ILE A 242 20.45 8.18 7.83
C ILE A 242 21.95 8.09 7.51
N ALA A 243 22.30 7.91 6.23
CA ALA A 243 23.68 7.80 5.81
C ALA A 243 24.49 9.06 6.14
N ARG A 244 23.96 10.25 5.83
CA ARG A 244 24.59 11.54 6.18
C ARG A 244 24.85 11.68 7.68
N HIS A 245 23.86 11.32 8.51
CA HIS A 245 24.02 11.41 9.96
C HIS A 245 25.01 10.40 10.52
N ALA A 246 25.09 9.20 9.95
CA ALA A 246 26.04 8.18 10.37
C ALA A 246 27.48 8.56 10.00
N VAL A 247 27.70 9.05 8.78
CA VAL A 247 29.01 9.49 8.28
C VAL A 247 29.64 10.59 9.13
N ALA A 248 28.82 11.47 9.69
CA ALA A 248 29.27 12.54 10.60
C ALA A 248 29.89 12.01 11.90
N LYS A 249 29.60 10.75 12.27
CA LYS A 249 30.11 10.11 13.50
C LYS A 249 31.35 9.25 13.28
N ILE A 250 31.66 8.92 12.03
CA ILE A 250 32.80 8.07 11.67
C ILE A 250 34.04 8.96 11.51
N ARG A 251 35.12 8.58 12.17
CA ARG A 251 36.38 9.32 12.21
C ARG A 251 37.46 8.58 11.42
N GLU A 252 38.50 9.34 11.09
CA GLU A 252 39.70 8.82 10.45
C GLU A 252 40.37 7.75 11.33
N GLY A 253 40.73 6.62 10.73
CA GLY A 253 41.36 5.49 11.41
C GLY A 253 40.40 4.56 12.17
N ASP A 254 39.08 4.83 12.15
CA ASP A 254 38.10 3.97 12.82
C ASP A 254 38.10 2.55 12.21
N VAL A 255 37.76 1.57 13.05
CA VAL A 255 37.51 0.18 12.63
C VAL A 255 36.04 -0.13 12.88
N LEU A 256 35.28 -0.31 11.81
CA LEU A 256 33.83 -0.47 11.83
C LEU A 256 33.48 -1.95 11.73
N LEU A 257 32.55 -2.43 12.55
CA LEU A 257 32.02 -3.78 12.46
C LEU A 257 30.63 -3.76 11.85
N THR A 258 30.37 -4.64 10.88
CA THR A 258 29.04 -4.88 10.31
C THR A 258 28.72 -6.38 10.36
N TYR A 259 27.42 -6.70 10.34
CA TYR A 259 26.93 -8.08 10.35
C TYR A 259 25.88 -8.30 9.26
N GLY A 260 26.08 -9.33 8.45
CA GLY A 260 25.22 -9.67 7.32
C GLY A 260 25.15 -8.58 6.24
N SER A 261 24.17 -8.71 5.33
CA SER A 261 23.96 -7.76 4.23
C SER A 261 22.87 -6.73 4.55
N SER A 262 23.29 -5.49 4.81
CA SER A 262 22.40 -4.36 5.11
C SER A 262 22.66 -3.20 4.15
N PHE A 263 21.69 -2.95 3.27
CA PHE A 263 21.78 -1.91 2.23
C PHE A 263 22.11 -0.52 2.78
N VAL A 264 21.48 -0.10 3.89
CA VAL A 264 21.75 1.22 4.47
C VAL A 264 23.16 1.32 5.07
N VAL A 265 23.67 0.22 5.63
CA VAL A 265 25.04 0.17 6.16
C VAL A 265 26.06 0.19 5.02
N GLU A 266 25.82 -0.57 3.96
CA GLU A 266 26.61 -0.52 2.74
C GLU A 266 26.66 0.90 2.17
N MET A 267 25.51 1.58 2.04
CA MET A 267 25.48 2.99 1.62
C MET A 267 26.26 3.92 2.53
N ILE A 268 26.26 3.69 3.85
CA ILE A 268 27.07 4.46 4.79
C ILE A 268 28.56 4.25 4.50
N LEU A 269 29.01 3.00 4.40
CA LEU A 269 30.42 2.67 4.21
C LEU A 269 30.94 3.23 2.88
N LEU A 270 30.17 3.09 1.80
CA LEU A 270 30.49 3.69 0.50
C LEU A 270 30.60 5.21 0.61
N TYR A 271 29.66 5.86 1.28
CA TYR A 271 29.67 7.32 1.40
C TYR A 271 30.83 7.83 2.27
N VAL A 272 31.23 7.11 3.32
CA VAL A 272 32.46 7.42 4.07
C VAL A 272 33.70 7.35 3.18
N HIS A 273 33.78 6.30 2.35
CA HIS A 273 34.90 6.09 1.44
C HIS A 273 34.98 7.17 0.35
N GLU A 274 33.85 7.55 -0.23
CA GLU A 274 33.76 8.65 -1.21
C GLU A 274 34.24 9.99 -0.66
N LEU A 275 34.10 10.23 0.66
CA LEU A 275 34.63 11.41 1.33
C LEU A 275 36.13 11.33 1.62
N GLY A 276 36.80 10.24 1.25
CA GLY A 276 38.25 10.06 1.39
C GLY A 276 38.72 9.68 2.79
N LYS A 277 37.81 9.41 3.73
CA LYS A 277 38.18 8.98 5.08
C LYS A 277 38.83 7.59 5.04
N GLN A 278 39.96 7.40 5.70
CA GLN A 278 40.56 6.08 5.86
C GLN A 278 39.93 5.39 7.06
N PHE A 279 39.42 4.18 6.84
CA PHE A 279 38.84 3.32 7.87
C PHE A 279 38.97 1.87 7.45
N ARG A 280 38.74 0.95 8.38
CA ARG A 280 38.70 -0.49 8.10
C ARG A 280 37.34 -1.05 8.47
N VAL A 281 36.91 -2.09 7.77
CA VAL A 281 35.63 -2.77 8.04
C VAL A 281 35.89 -4.22 8.39
N VAL A 282 35.30 -4.67 9.50
CA VAL A 282 35.20 -6.06 9.91
C VAL A 282 33.80 -6.54 9.54
N ILE A 283 33.70 -7.46 8.58
CA ILE A 283 32.44 -8.05 8.15
C ILE A 283 32.26 -9.37 8.87
N VAL A 284 31.25 -9.44 9.73
CA VAL A 284 30.85 -10.66 10.41
C VAL A 284 29.69 -11.30 9.65
N ASP A 285 29.76 -12.60 9.45
CA ASP A 285 28.75 -13.36 8.73
C ASP A 285 28.38 -14.65 9.47
N SER A 286 27.26 -15.26 9.08
CA SER A 286 26.70 -16.43 9.75
C SER A 286 26.02 -17.39 8.78
N ARG A 287 26.17 -18.69 9.02
CA ARG A 287 25.35 -19.73 8.37
C ARG A 287 23.85 -19.54 8.66
N PRO A 288 22.94 -20.04 7.80
CA PRO A 288 23.17 -20.98 6.70
C PRO A 288 23.37 -20.35 5.31
N LYS A 289 23.06 -19.06 5.14
CA LYS A 289 23.24 -18.34 3.87
C LYS A 289 24.35 -17.30 4.08
N LEU A 290 25.30 -17.27 3.15
CA LEU A 290 26.41 -16.33 3.10
C LEU A 290 26.10 -15.29 2.02
#